data_AF-A0A536JZK2-F1
#
_entry.id   AF-A0A536JZK2-F1
#
_cell.length_a   1.000
_cell.length_b   1.000
_cell.length_c   1.000
_cell.angle_alpha   90.00
_cell.angle_beta   90.00
_cell.angle_gamma   90.00
#
_symmetry.space_group_name_H-M   'P 1'
#
loop_
_entity.id
_entity.type
_entity.pdbx_description
1 polymer ?
#
loop_
_entity_poly.entity_id
_entity_poly.type
_entity_poly.pdbx_seq_one_letter_code
_entity_poly.pdbx_strand_id
1 'polypeptide(L)'
;GAVRAGVVRPLARTRWVRAFVHFVRHPLVAAALYVGGLYAWHLPDLYDAALLDARIHLLEHAWFFLTALVFWSVVIDPVPFRGTLSYGARLPYLLVLGAAQNTVLGGILSFSSRLLYTAYEQVPVFDLDRVTDQRVGGAIMWVVGDFVFLAAASVAFFLWLAEEEEMQKRRERIASRQ
;
A
#
# COMPACT_ATOMS: atom_id res chain seq x y z
N GLY A 1 1.25 -5.21 29.67
CA GLY A 1 1.05 -6.67 29.65
C GLY A 1 2.38 -7.37 29.50
N ALA A 2 2.75 -8.21 30.47
CA ALA A 2 4.06 -8.86 30.59
C ALA A 2 4.48 -9.70 29.36
N VAL A 3 3.52 -10.13 28.54
CA VAL A 3 3.77 -10.84 27.26
C VAL A 3 4.41 -9.95 26.19
N ARG A 4 4.14 -8.63 26.18
CA ARG A 4 4.77 -7.68 25.23
C ARG A 4 6.27 -7.45 25.48
N ALA A 5 6.76 -7.74 26.70
CA ALA A 5 8.12 -7.39 27.11
C ALA A 5 9.15 -8.52 26.90
N GLY A 6 8.72 -9.78 26.89
CA GLY A 6 9.63 -10.95 26.88
C GLY A 6 10.19 -11.35 25.50
N VAL A 7 9.38 -11.23 24.44
CA VAL A 7 9.77 -11.71 23.10
C VAL A 7 10.15 -10.57 22.14
N VAL A 8 9.52 -9.40 22.26
CA VAL A 8 9.75 -8.26 21.36
C VAL A 8 11.08 -7.55 21.63
N ARG A 9 11.53 -7.49 22.90
CA ARG A 9 12.79 -6.83 23.29
C ARG A 9 14.07 -7.53 22.83
N PRO A 10 14.23 -8.87 22.91
CA PRO A 10 15.47 -9.52 22.47
C PRO A 10 15.64 -9.56 20.94
N LEU A 11 14.58 -9.78 20.16
CA LEU A 11 14.67 -9.73 18.69
C LEU A 11 14.98 -8.32 18.15
N ALA A 12 14.43 -7.27 18.78
CA ALA A 12 14.75 -5.89 18.44
C ALA A 12 16.19 -5.47 18.81
N ARG A 13 16.93 -6.27 19.61
CA ARG A 13 18.34 -6.01 19.97
C ARG A 13 19.33 -6.51 18.91
N THR A 14 18.92 -7.37 17.98
CA THR A 14 19.79 -7.83 16.90
C THR A 14 19.98 -6.74 15.85
N ARG A 15 21.22 -6.34 15.59
CA ARG A 15 21.58 -5.28 14.62
C ARG A 15 20.97 -5.50 13.24
N TRP A 16 20.91 -6.76 12.79
CA TRP A 16 20.39 -7.14 11.47
C TRP A 16 18.89 -6.93 11.35
N VAL A 17 18.11 -7.25 12.39
CA VAL A 17 16.66 -7.04 12.40
C VAL A 17 16.34 -5.55 12.32
N ARG A 18 17.08 -4.72 13.09
CA ARG A 18 16.91 -3.26 13.01
C ARG A 18 17.30 -2.70 11.65
N ALA A 19 18.43 -3.14 11.10
CA ALA A 19 18.88 -2.72 9.77
C ALA A 19 17.86 -3.10 8.68
N PHE A 20 17.33 -4.32 8.74
CA PHE A 20 16.30 -4.78 7.83
C PHE A 20 15.02 -3.96 7.95
N VAL A 21 14.50 -3.76 9.17
CA VAL A 21 13.30 -2.93 9.41
C VAL A 21 13.51 -1.50 8.94
N HIS A 22 14.69 -0.92 9.18
CA HIS A 22 15.01 0.43 8.70
C HIS A 22 15.06 0.50 7.17
N PHE A 23 15.67 -0.49 6.52
CA PHE A 23 15.74 -0.58 5.07
C PHE A 23 14.37 -0.71 4.42
N VAL A 24 13.54 -1.67 4.86
CA VAL A 24 12.22 -1.88 4.26
C VAL A 24 11.25 -0.72 4.53
N ARG A 25 11.45 0.01 5.63
CA ARG A 25 10.67 1.22 5.96
C ARG A 25 11.23 2.50 5.32
N HIS A 26 12.23 2.40 4.44
CA HIS A 26 12.57 3.53 3.59
C HIS A 26 11.41 3.76 2.60
N PRO A 27 10.85 4.97 2.46
CA PRO A 27 9.62 5.20 1.68
C PRO A 27 9.68 4.64 0.25
N LEU A 28 10.80 4.84 -0.45
CA LEU A 28 10.96 4.32 -1.82
C LEU A 28 11.03 2.79 -1.88
N VAL A 29 11.61 2.15 -0.87
CA VAL A 29 11.69 0.68 -0.80
C VAL A 29 10.31 0.11 -0.47
N ALA A 30 9.62 0.70 0.49
CA ALA A 30 8.25 0.33 0.85
C ALA A 30 7.30 0.44 -0.36
N ALA A 31 7.37 1.55 -1.10
CA ALA A 31 6.60 1.74 -2.32
C ALA A 31 6.99 0.75 -3.43
N ALA A 32 8.29 0.54 -3.67
CA ALA A 32 8.74 -0.39 -4.69
C ALA A 32 8.29 -1.84 -4.41
N LEU A 33 8.34 -2.29 -3.15
CA LEU A 33 7.87 -3.61 -2.77
C LEU A 33 6.35 -3.76 -2.94
N TYR A 34 5.59 -2.73 -2.57
CA TYR A 34 4.13 -2.72 -2.69
C TYR A 34 3.69 -2.66 -4.16
N VAL A 35 4.11 -1.62 -4.88
CA VAL A 35 3.72 -1.39 -6.29
C VAL A 35 4.31 -2.45 -7.20
N GLY A 36 5.61 -2.75 -7.06
CA GLY A 36 6.27 -3.78 -7.86
C GLY A 36 5.65 -5.15 -7.62
N GLY A 37 5.29 -5.45 -6.37
CA GLY A 37 4.52 -6.63 -6.00
C GLY A 37 3.17 -6.71 -6.68
N LEU A 38 2.38 -5.63 -6.58
CA LEU A 38 1.06 -5.54 -7.18
C LEU A 38 1.12 -5.82 -8.68
N TYR A 39 2.04 -5.18 -9.40
CA TYR A 39 2.22 -5.41 -10.83
C TYR A 39 2.76 -6.81 -11.15
N ALA A 40 3.71 -7.34 -10.38
CA ALA A 40 4.28 -8.67 -10.61
C ALA A 40 3.21 -9.77 -10.49
N TRP A 41 2.34 -9.69 -9.49
CA TRP A 41 1.25 -10.66 -9.30
C TRP A 41 0.13 -10.54 -10.36
N HIS A 42 0.04 -9.40 -11.05
CA HIS A 42 -0.88 -9.20 -12.17
C HIS A 42 -0.24 -9.48 -13.55
N LEU A 43 0.99 -10.01 -13.58
CA LEU A 43 1.52 -10.61 -14.80
C LEU A 43 0.75 -11.90 -15.11
N PRO A 44 0.38 -12.17 -16.37
CA PRO A 44 -0.45 -13.33 -16.71
C PRO A 44 0.05 -14.66 -16.12
N ASP A 45 1.35 -14.94 -16.23
CA ASP A 45 1.92 -16.20 -15.73
C ASP A 45 1.82 -16.35 -14.20
N LEU A 46 2.06 -15.29 -13.44
CA LEU A 46 1.96 -15.33 -11.97
C LEU A 46 0.50 -15.35 -11.52
N TYR A 47 -0.35 -14.55 -12.18
CA TYR A 47 -1.77 -14.48 -11.86
C TYR A 47 -2.44 -15.84 -12.11
N ASP A 48 -2.19 -16.43 -13.29
CA ASP A 48 -2.72 -17.75 -13.63
C ASP A 48 -2.20 -18.83 -12.67
N ALA A 49 -0.91 -18.78 -12.30
CA ALA A 49 -0.34 -19.69 -11.31
C ALA A 49 -0.97 -19.52 -9.92
N ALA A 50 -1.23 -18.28 -9.48
CA ALA A 50 -1.91 -18.01 -8.22
C ALA A 50 -3.37 -18.49 -8.25
N LEU A 51 -4.06 -18.34 -9.37
CA LEU A 51 -5.45 -18.78 -9.51
C LEU A 51 -5.59 -20.31 -9.50
N LEU A 52 -4.60 -21.02 -10.04
CA LEU A 52 -4.63 -22.49 -10.18
C LEU A 52 -3.99 -23.24 -9.00
N ASP A 53 -3.06 -22.64 -8.26
CA ASP A 53 -2.40 -23.25 -7.09
C ASP A 53 -2.64 -22.46 -5.80
N ALA A 54 -3.36 -23.08 -4.86
CA ALA A 54 -3.68 -22.48 -3.56
C ALA A 54 -2.46 -22.06 -2.72
N ARG A 55 -1.29 -22.69 -2.91
CA ARG A 55 -0.05 -22.32 -2.22
C ARG A 55 0.51 -21.03 -2.80
N ILE A 56 0.48 -20.88 -4.12
CA ILE A 56 0.91 -19.66 -4.81
C ILE A 56 -0.05 -18.52 -4.49
N HIS A 57 -1.36 -18.80 -4.48
CA HIS A 57 -2.38 -17.86 -4.02
C HIS A 57 -2.12 -17.36 -2.59
N LEU A 58 -1.73 -18.25 -1.67
CA LEU A 58 -1.38 -17.87 -0.31
C LEU A 58 -0.12 -16.98 -0.26
N LEU A 59 0.89 -17.27 -1.09
CA LEU A 59 2.10 -16.46 -1.19
C LEU A 59 1.80 -15.06 -1.73
N GLU A 60 0.92 -14.95 -2.73
CA GLU A 60 0.41 -13.69 -3.25
C GLU A 60 -0.24 -12.85 -2.14
N HIS A 61 -1.20 -13.45 -1.42
CA HIS A 61 -1.90 -12.77 -0.33
C HIS A 61 -0.96 -12.37 0.80
N ALA A 62 0.00 -13.23 1.15
CA ALA A 62 1.03 -12.91 2.13
C ALA A 62 1.90 -11.73 1.66
N TRP A 63 2.27 -11.69 0.38
CA TRP A 63 3.02 -10.59 -0.19
C TRP A 63 2.24 -9.28 -0.12
N PHE A 64 0.98 -9.25 -0.59
CA PHE A 64 0.12 -8.07 -0.52
C PHE A 64 -0.04 -7.58 0.92
N PHE A 65 -0.33 -8.49 1.85
CA PHE A 65 -0.51 -8.12 3.25
C PHE A 65 0.76 -7.55 3.87
N LEU A 66 1.90 -8.23 3.72
CA LEU A 66 3.17 -7.81 4.33
C LEU A 66 3.67 -6.49 3.73
N THR A 67 3.61 -6.34 2.40
CA THR A 67 4.06 -5.11 1.73
C THR A 67 3.11 -3.94 2.00
N ALA A 68 1.79 -4.18 2.12
CA ALA A 68 0.84 -3.16 2.56
C ALA A 68 1.16 -2.67 3.97
N LEU A 69 1.45 -3.58 4.93
CA LEU A 69 1.85 -3.16 6.28
C LEU A 69 3.10 -2.27 6.26
N VAL A 70 4.10 -2.61 5.43
CA VAL A 70 5.31 -1.80 5.30
C VAL A 70 5.01 -0.45 4.66
N PHE A 71 4.24 -0.42 3.56
CA PHE A 71 3.80 0.79 2.86
C PHE A 71 3.03 1.74 3.78
N TRP A 72 2.07 1.23 4.53
CA TRP A 72 1.29 2.05 5.47
C TRP A 72 2.10 2.46 6.70
N SER A 73 3.13 1.70 7.10
CA SER A 73 3.99 2.05 8.24
C SER A 73 4.86 3.29 8.01
N VAL A 74 5.07 3.71 6.75
CA VAL A 74 5.80 4.96 6.43
C VAL A 74 4.88 6.17 6.43
N VAL A 75 3.57 5.96 6.28
CA VAL A 75 2.53 6.99 6.23
C VAL A 75 1.87 7.21 7.59
N ILE A 76 1.43 6.13 8.23
CA ILE A 76 0.75 6.17 9.53
C ILE A 76 1.82 6.24 10.63
N ASP A 77 1.44 6.70 11.82
CA ASP A 77 2.27 6.70 13.02
C ASP A 77 1.96 5.51 13.97
N PRO A 78 2.27 4.25 13.59
CA PRO A 78 1.90 3.08 14.39
C PRO A 78 2.80 2.92 15.61
N VAL A 79 2.25 3.03 16.83
CA VAL A 79 2.99 2.80 18.08
C VAL A 79 3.63 1.39 18.08
N PRO A 80 4.94 1.23 18.39
CA PRO A 80 5.89 2.21 18.97
C PRO A 80 6.68 3.06 17.97
N PHE A 81 6.45 2.88 16.68
CA PHE A 81 7.12 3.62 15.61
C PHE A 81 6.33 4.88 15.23
N ARG A 82 6.97 5.75 14.45
CA ARG A 82 6.32 6.87 13.76
C ARG A 82 6.47 6.70 12.26
N GLY A 83 5.57 7.30 11.51
CA GLY A 83 5.67 7.41 10.06
C GLY A 83 6.98 8.13 9.71
N THR A 84 7.66 7.65 8.69
CA THR A 84 8.94 8.23 8.26
C THR A 84 8.77 9.43 7.34
N LEU A 85 7.57 9.58 6.74
CA LEU A 85 7.22 10.72 5.89
C LEU A 85 6.68 11.89 6.71
N SER A 86 7.14 13.10 6.37
CA SER A 86 6.49 14.35 6.81
C SER A 86 5.06 14.42 6.28
N TYR A 87 4.18 15.15 6.96
CA TYR A 87 2.76 15.21 6.57
C TYR A 87 2.57 15.70 5.12
N GLY A 88 3.35 16.70 4.69
CA GLY A 88 3.34 17.16 3.30
C GLY A 88 3.81 16.10 2.30
N ALA A 89 4.78 15.25 2.65
CA ALA A 89 5.28 14.19 1.77
C ALA A 89 4.35 12.96 1.71
N ARG A 90 3.47 12.77 2.71
CA ARG A 90 2.45 11.71 2.70
C ARG A 90 1.46 11.86 1.54
N LEU A 91 1.13 13.09 1.14
CA LEU A 91 0.20 13.35 0.03
C LEU A 91 0.68 12.79 -1.32
N PRO A 92 1.81 13.25 -1.89
CA PRO A 92 2.28 12.75 -3.17
C PRO A 92 2.60 11.26 -3.10
N TYR A 93 3.04 10.76 -1.95
CA TYR A 93 3.27 9.34 -1.74
C TYR A 93 1.97 8.51 -1.89
N LEU A 94 0.90 8.90 -1.20
CA LEU A 94 -0.40 8.22 -1.28
C LEU A 94 -1.06 8.38 -2.65
N LEU A 95 -1.00 9.58 -3.24
CA LEU A 95 -1.67 9.87 -4.51
C LEU A 95 -0.96 9.22 -5.69
N VAL A 96 0.38 9.27 -5.75
CA VAL A 96 1.14 8.74 -6.89
C VAL A 96 1.44 7.25 -6.73
N LEU A 97 2.01 6.87 -5.58
CA LEU A 97 2.48 5.49 -5.35
C LEU A 97 1.38 4.58 -4.77
N GLY A 98 0.28 5.15 -4.28
CA GLY A 98 -0.92 4.41 -3.87
C GLY A 98 -1.99 4.41 -4.97
N ALA A 99 -2.64 5.56 -5.17
CA ALA A 99 -3.82 5.68 -6.02
C ALA A 99 -3.50 5.62 -7.53
N ALA A 100 -2.61 6.47 -8.05
CA ALA A 100 -2.41 6.58 -9.50
C ALA A 100 -1.95 5.27 -10.15
N GLN A 101 -1.04 4.52 -9.51
CA GLN A 101 -0.64 3.20 -10.00
C GLN A 101 -1.79 2.18 -9.97
N ASN A 102 -2.65 2.23 -8.94
CA ASN A 102 -3.82 1.36 -8.83
C ASN A 102 -4.87 1.72 -9.89
N THR A 103 -5.07 3.02 -10.16
CA THR A 103 -5.86 3.51 -11.29
C THR A 103 -5.36 2.93 -12.61
N VAL A 104 -4.05 2.98 -12.86
CA VAL A 104 -3.47 2.47 -14.11
C VAL A 104 -3.72 0.98 -14.25
N LEU A 105 -3.37 0.19 -13.24
CA LEU A 105 -3.54 -1.26 -13.28
C LEU A 105 -5.02 -1.66 -13.40
N GLY A 106 -5.87 -1.12 -12.53
CA GLY A 106 -7.31 -1.39 -12.55
C GLY A 106 -7.99 -0.90 -13.82
N GLY A 107 -7.55 0.21 -14.39
CA GLY A 107 -8.00 0.70 -15.70
C GLY A 107 -7.63 -0.27 -16.83
N ILE A 108 -6.40 -0.79 -16.86
CA ILE A 108 -5.98 -1.80 -17.85
C ILE A 108 -6.91 -3.02 -17.81
N LEU A 109 -7.26 -3.50 -16.62
CA LEU A 109 -8.16 -4.64 -16.45
C LEU A 109 -9.62 -4.30 -16.82
N SER A 110 -10.11 -3.17 -16.33
CA SER A 110 -11.49 -2.70 -16.52
C SER A 110 -11.83 -2.40 -17.98
N PHE A 111 -10.86 -1.89 -18.74
CA PHE A 111 -11.05 -1.51 -20.13
C PHE A 111 -10.51 -2.55 -21.12
N SER A 112 -10.03 -3.71 -20.65
CA SER A 112 -9.55 -4.77 -21.54
C SER A 112 -10.69 -5.30 -22.41
N SER A 113 -10.44 -5.44 -23.71
CA SER A 113 -11.36 -6.08 -24.66
C SER A 113 -11.19 -7.60 -24.74
N ARG A 114 -10.10 -8.13 -24.18
CA ARG A 114 -9.74 -9.54 -24.21
C ARG A 114 -9.52 -10.09 -22.80
N LEU A 115 -9.61 -11.40 -22.68
CA LEU A 115 -9.19 -12.10 -21.49
C LEU A 115 -7.65 -12.01 -21.39
N LEU A 116 -7.16 -11.47 -20.28
CA LEU A 116 -5.72 -11.31 -20.02
C LEU A 116 -5.15 -12.51 -19.27
N TYR A 117 -6.01 -13.22 -18.56
CA TYR A 117 -5.67 -14.35 -17.69
C TYR A 117 -6.30 -15.63 -18.23
N THR A 118 -5.50 -16.60 -18.66
CA THR A 118 -6.04 -17.82 -19.28
C THR A 118 -6.63 -18.77 -18.26
N ALA A 119 -6.21 -18.68 -16.99
CA ALA A 119 -6.76 -19.49 -15.91
C ALA A 119 -8.26 -19.25 -15.71
N TYR A 120 -8.75 -18.06 -16.07
CA TYR A 120 -10.19 -17.79 -16.08
C TYR A 120 -10.97 -18.75 -16.94
N GLU A 121 -10.39 -19.44 -17.94
CA GLU A 121 -11.09 -20.47 -18.73
C GLU A 121 -11.36 -21.75 -17.93
N GLN A 122 -10.57 -22.01 -16.90
CA GLN A 122 -10.54 -23.27 -16.15
C GLN A 122 -11.34 -23.19 -14.83
N VAL A 123 -11.67 -21.97 -14.40
CA VAL A 123 -12.33 -21.72 -13.11
C VAL A 123 -13.82 -21.44 -13.33
N PRO A 124 -14.72 -21.91 -12.45
CA PRO A 124 -16.12 -21.52 -12.49
C PRO A 124 -16.25 -20.01 -12.27
N VAL A 125 -16.94 -19.33 -13.17
CA VAL A 125 -17.33 -17.93 -13.00
C VAL A 125 -18.79 -17.93 -12.52
N PHE A 126 -19.18 -16.90 -11.76
CA PHE A 126 -20.60 -16.53 -11.62
C PHE A 126 -21.20 -16.29 -13.02
N ASP A 127 -22.53 -16.26 -13.20
CA ASP A 127 -23.30 -16.13 -14.47
C ASP A 127 -22.98 -14.91 -15.39
N LEU A 128 -21.71 -14.55 -15.50
CA LEU A 128 -21.08 -13.48 -16.27
C LEU A 128 -20.15 -14.15 -17.28
N ASP A 129 -19.95 -13.49 -18.42
CA ASP A 129 -18.86 -13.89 -19.30
C ASP A 129 -17.50 -13.57 -18.63
N ARG A 130 -16.48 -14.37 -18.94
CA ARG A 130 -15.15 -14.30 -18.32
C ARG A 130 -14.48 -12.93 -18.51
N VAL A 131 -14.72 -12.25 -19.63
CA VAL A 131 -14.16 -10.92 -19.88
C VAL A 131 -14.88 -9.88 -19.03
N THR A 132 -16.20 -9.97 -18.90
CA THR A 132 -16.97 -9.10 -18.01
C THR A 132 -16.58 -9.29 -16.55
N ASP A 133 -16.40 -10.54 -16.08
CA ASP A 133 -15.93 -10.79 -14.71
C ASP A 133 -14.56 -10.15 -14.45
N GLN A 134 -13.60 -10.32 -15.37
CA GLN A 134 -12.29 -9.66 -15.28
C GLN A 134 -12.40 -8.12 -15.23
N ARG A 135 -13.28 -7.53 -16.04
CA ARG A 135 -13.49 -6.07 -16.05
C ARG A 135 -14.08 -5.58 -14.73
N VAL A 136 -15.06 -6.32 -14.19
CA VAL A 136 -15.68 -6.01 -12.89
C VAL A 136 -14.63 -6.15 -11.78
N GLY A 137 -13.81 -7.19 -11.79
CA GLY A 137 -12.69 -7.36 -10.86
C GLY A 137 -11.71 -6.18 -10.92
N GLY A 138 -11.33 -5.77 -12.12
CA GLY A 138 -10.50 -4.58 -12.35
C GLY A 138 -11.12 -3.30 -11.81
N ALA A 139 -12.42 -3.10 -12.02
CA ALA A 139 -13.15 -1.91 -11.59
C ALA A 139 -13.31 -1.87 -10.07
N ILE A 140 -13.55 -3.02 -9.43
CA ILE A 140 -13.61 -3.14 -7.97
C ILE A 140 -12.24 -2.81 -7.37
N MET A 141 -11.16 -3.43 -7.87
CA MET A 141 -9.80 -3.15 -7.41
C MET A 141 -9.45 -1.66 -7.54
N TRP A 142 -9.78 -1.06 -8.68
CA TRP A 142 -9.56 0.35 -8.92
C TRP A 142 -10.33 1.23 -7.92
N VAL A 143 -11.66 1.17 -7.94
CA VAL A 143 -12.52 2.13 -7.24
C VAL A 143 -12.38 1.97 -5.73
N VAL A 144 -12.40 0.73 -5.23
CA VAL A 144 -12.28 0.46 -3.79
C VAL A 144 -10.90 0.83 -3.29
N GLY A 145 -9.84 0.48 -4.04
CA GLY A 145 -8.47 0.80 -3.67
C GLY A 145 -8.22 2.31 -3.62
N ASP A 146 -8.64 3.05 -4.65
CA ASP A 146 -8.42 4.49 -4.74
C ASP A 146 -9.25 5.24 -3.69
N PHE A 147 -10.44 4.76 -3.36
CA PHE A 147 -11.23 5.35 -2.29
C PHE A 147 -10.49 5.35 -0.95
N VAL A 148 -9.82 4.24 -0.61
CA VAL A 148 -9.02 4.13 0.62
C VAL A 148 -7.83 5.10 0.59
N PHE A 149 -7.12 5.18 -0.54
CA PHE A 149 -5.99 6.10 -0.68
C PHE A 149 -6.42 7.58 -0.64
N LEU A 150 -7.53 7.92 -1.27
CA LEU A 150 -8.09 9.27 -1.24
C LEU A 150 -8.50 9.67 0.17
N ALA A 151 -9.20 8.79 0.89
CA ALA A 151 -9.57 9.04 2.29
C ALA A 151 -8.33 9.28 3.16
N ALA A 152 -7.30 8.44 3.02
CA ALA A 152 -6.04 8.61 3.74
C ALA A 152 -5.30 9.91 3.35
N ALA A 153 -5.29 10.26 2.06
CA ALA A 153 -4.68 11.49 1.57
C ALA A 153 -5.42 12.73 2.08
N SER A 154 -6.76 12.69 2.16
CA SER A 154 -7.56 13.76 2.78
C SER A 154 -7.21 13.94 4.25
N VAL A 155 -7.11 12.85 5.03
CA VAL A 155 -6.67 12.93 6.43
C VAL A 155 -5.27 13.51 6.54
N ALA A 156 -4.33 13.03 5.73
CA ALA A 156 -2.96 13.54 5.70
C ALA A 156 -2.90 15.04 5.34
N PHE A 157 -3.79 15.51 4.46
CA PHE A 157 -3.87 16.90 4.05
C PHE A 157 -4.31 17.80 5.21
N PHE A 158 -5.36 17.41 5.94
CA PHE A 158 -5.80 18.17 7.11
C PHE A 158 -4.76 18.15 8.24
N LEU A 159 -4.06 17.03 8.43
CA LEU A 159 -2.96 16.94 9.40
C LEU A 159 -1.79 17.85 9.02
N TRP A 160 -1.44 17.90 7.72
CA TRP A 160 -0.41 18.81 7.22
C TRP A 160 -0.81 20.27 7.39
N LEU A 161 -2.06 20.64 7.08
CA LEU A 161 -2.55 22.01 7.23
C LEU A 161 -2.48 22.48 8.69
N ALA A 162 -2.91 21.62 9.63
CA ALA A 162 -2.82 21.92 11.06
C ALA A 162 -1.37 22.12 11.52
N GLU A 163 -0.43 21.31 11.04
CA GLU A 163 1.00 21.46 11.33
C GLU A 163 1.56 22.79 10.80
N GLU A 164 1.22 23.18 9.56
CA GLU A 164 1.65 24.44 8.97
C GLU A 164 1.14 25.66 9.75
N GLU A 165 -0.13 25.65 10.17
CA GLU A 165 -0.69 26.72 11.01
C GLU A 165 0.04 26.88 12.35
N GLU A 166 0.35 25.76 13.02
CA GLU A 166 1.11 25.79 14.28
C GLU A 166 2.53 26.32 14.06
N MET A 167 3.18 25.91 12.97
CA MET A 167 4.52 26.36 12.61
C MET A 167 4.54 27.85 12.26
N GLN A 168 3.52 28.37 11.58
CA GLN A 168 3.36 29.80 11.31
C GLN A 168 3.19 30.60 12.60
N LYS A 169 2.25 30.21 13.48
CA LYS A 169 2.04 30.85 14.79
C LYS A 169 3.32 30.84 15.63
N ARG A 170 4.11 29.77 15.56
CA ARG A 170 5.40 29.67 16.26
C ARG A 170 6.44 30.64 15.71
N ARG A 171 6.51 30.81 14.38
CA ARG A 171 7.41 31.78 13.72
C ARG A 171 7.05 33.21 14.09
N GLU A 172 5.77 33.57 14.06
CA GLU A 172 5.29 34.90 14.45
C GLU A 172 5.63 35.24 15.90
N ARG A 173 5.45 34.29 16.84
CA ARG A 173 5.82 34.46 18.26
C ARG A 173 7.32 34.66 18.49
N ILE A 174 8.17 34.12 17.63
CA ILE A 174 9.62 34.31 17.70
C ILE A 174 9.99 35.69 17.14
N ALA A 175 9.38 36.08 16.02
CA ALA A 175 9.59 37.38 15.39
C ALA A 175 9.12 38.55 16.28
N SER A 176 8.02 38.39 17.02
CA SER A 176 7.53 39.43 17.93
C SER A 176 8.31 39.58 19.25
N ARG A 177 9.27 38.68 19.51
CA ARG A 177 10.15 38.73 20.70
C ARG A 177 11.52 39.36 20.41
N GLN A 178 11.83 39.66 19.14
CA GLN A 178 13.04 40.35 18.71
C GLN A 178 12.77 41.84 18.54
#